data_AF-A0A7S0G1Q1-F1
#
_entry.id   AF-A0A7S0G1Q1-F1
#
_cell.length_a   1.000
_cell.length_b   1.000
_cell.length_c   1.000
_cell.angle_alpha   90.00
_cell.angle_beta   90.00
_cell.angle_gamma   90.00
#
_symmetry.space_group_name_H-M   'P 1'
#
loop_
_entity.id
_entity.type
_entity.pdbx_description
1 polymer ?
#
loop_
_entity_poly.entity_id
_entity_poly.type
_entity_poly.pdbx_seq_one_letter_code
_entity_poly.pdbx_strand_id
1 'polypeptide(L)'
;NVLDQIRSLGIDVAVVEDDDPDKWGRTSKFLQQGREVVYQAGLRDGILSGVADFLLLAPGGIDWISIMKGNKQELKRLREVRQSADFRPTYAVLEVKLSGTAKSEYVLQALCYADLVEGITGTVSDDLYLWLGGHEAPTHVHRNKFLHYFRAKRAEFKDFLACFDQGIPPSPKPDRPVDSLGPWTAAATEQLEREDALQFVSGIRKAQIERLNKMGITTMAQLAALQNPAANLSKLRQQAELQRETKRRRNLDPNATPAYRVICHGGARVGLASLPPESEMDIYFDLEGFPLYAFEHQEGLEYLFGFSDRERNFTELWAHDHAKEEKIAAQFIREARSRWERDPGMHIYHYGSYEITALKRIASRIAGKVDREFADMLEADVFVDLYRIVRHGLMLGERSYSIKKVEKLCGVSREEDDLADAQSSVGLYHRFRCSTVKEERSKLLTTIADYNRQDCYSLSDIVDWLRKEQSKEKIQYIPWKIQKLEAEGLSEEQIDLLNTPGACGGSPHRRIADAEVIV
;
A
#
# COMPACT_ATOMS: atom_id res chain seq x y z
N ASN A 1 -3.57 -0.13 23.97
CA ASN A 1 -4.63 0.90 23.89
C ASN A 1 -4.19 2.11 24.72
N VAL A 2 -4.03 3.29 24.10
CA VAL A 2 -3.52 4.51 24.75
C VAL A 2 -4.44 4.97 25.90
N LEU A 3 -5.75 4.83 25.73
CA LEU A 3 -6.73 5.20 26.76
C LEU A 3 -6.54 4.40 28.05
N ASP A 4 -6.32 3.09 27.93
CA ASP A 4 -6.11 2.20 29.09
C ASP A 4 -4.79 2.53 29.80
N GLN A 5 -3.75 2.89 29.05
CA GLN A 5 -2.49 3.35 29.63
C GLN A 5 -2.70 4.64 30.44
N ILE A 6 -3.41 5.64 29.90
CA ILE A 6 -3.72 6.88 30.64
C ILE A 6 -4.56 6.59 31.90
N ARG A 7 -5.58 5.73 31.80
CA ARG A 7 -6.41 5.34 32.95
C ARG A 7 -5.60 4.64 34.04
N SER A 8 -4.64 3.79 33.67
CA SER A 8 -3.79 3.06 34.62
C SER A 8 -2.94 3.98 35.52
N LEU A 9 -2.71 5.23 35.09
CA LEU A 9 -1.96 6.25 35.84
C LEU A 9 -2.81 6.98 36.88
N GLY A 10 -4.10 6.65 37.02
CA GLY A 10 -5.03 7.30 37.95
C GLY A 10 -5.40 8.72 37.52
N ILE A 11 -5.40 8.98 36.22
CA ILE A 11 -5.77 10.26 35.61
C ILE A 11 -7.29 10.35 35.46
N ASP A 12 -7.84 11.53 35.72
CA ASP A 12 -9.25 11.85 35.51
C ASP A 12 -9.56 12.02 34.01
N VAL A 13 -10.05 10.94 33.40
CA VAL A 13 -10.44 10.92 31.98
C VAL A 13 -11.95 11.13 31.84
N ALA A 14 -12.33 12.24 31.22
CA ALA A 14 -13.70 12.48 30.76
C ALA A 14 -13.87 11.91 29.34
N VAL A 15 -14.84 11.02 29.16
CA VAL A 15 -15.15 10.40 27.86
C VAL A 15 -16.34 11.11 27.23
N VAL A 16 -16.21 11.44 25.95
CA VAL A 16 -17.33 11.88 25.10
C VAL A 16 -17.69 10.70 24.20
N GLU A 17 -18.92 10.20 24.31
CA GLU A 17 -19.35 9.04 23.53
C GLU A 17 -19.48 9.38 22.04
N ASP A 18 -19.15 8.44 21.17
CA ASP A 18 -19.11 8.66 19.72
C ASP A 18 -20.48 8.94 19.11
N ASP A 19 -21.56 8.42 19.69
CA ASP A 19 -22.94 8.61 19.26
C ASP A 19 -23.64 9.78 19.97
N ASP A 20 -22.94 10.52 20.83
CA ASP A 20 -23.50 11.64 21.58
C ASP A 20 -23.91 12.80 20.63
N PRO A 21 -25.22 13.13 20.54
CA PRO A 21 -25.70 14.21 19.67
C PRO A 21 -25.23 15.59 20.12
N ASP A 22 -24.80 15.76 21.38
CA ASP A 22 -24.25 17.01 21.93
C ASP A 22 -22.76 16.90 22.30
N LYS A 23 -21.99 16.08 21.57
CA LYS A 23 -20.55 15.90 21.81
C LYS A 23 -19.75 17.21 21.89
N TRP A 24 -20.16 18.24 21.13
CA TRP A 24 -19.52 19.56 21.13
C TRP A 24 -19.80 20.34 22.43
N GLY A 25 -21.05 20.36 22.88
CA GLY A 25 -21.42 20.98 24.16
C GLY A 25 -20.78 20.26 25.33
N ARG A 26 -20.75 18.92 25.28
CA ARG A 26 -20.11 18.09 26.30
C ARG A 26 -18.60 18.33 26.40
N THR A 27 -17.91 18.38 25.27
CA THR A 27 -16.48 18.73 25.22
C THR A 27 -16.24 20.11 25.83
N SER A 28 -17.00 21.12 25.43
CA SER A 28 -16.88 22.49 25.96
C SER A 28 -17.04 22.53 27.48
N LYS A 29 -18.02 21.80 28.02
CA LYS A 29 -18.23 21.67 29.47
C LYS A 29 -17.05 21.02 30.17
N PHE A 30 -16.47 19.95 29.61
CA PHE A 30 -15.30 19.30 30.20
C PHE A 30 -14.06 20.20 30.20
N LEU A 31 -13.84 20.97 29.13
CA LEU A 31 -12.74 21.94 29.07
C LEU A 31 -12.90 23.05 30.10
N GLN A 32 -14.12 23.58 30.28
CA GLN A 32 -14.41 24.61 31.31
C GLN A 32 -14.25 24.07 32.74
N GLN A 33 -14.54 22.79 32.97
CA GLN A 33 -14.34 22.12 34.25
C GLN A 33 -12.86 21.79 34.54
N GLY A 34 -11.97 22.00 33.58
CA GLY A 34 -10.55 21.66 33.71
C GLY A 34 -10.34 20.16 33.95
N ARG A 35 -11.06 19.28 33.24
CA ARG A 35 -10.82 17.83 33.31
C ARG A 35 -9.39 17.52 32.86
N GLU A 36 -8.71 16.59 33.54
CA GLU A 36 -7.29 16.30 33.30
C GLU A 36 -7.07 15.80 31.88
N VAL A 37 -7.95 14.92 31.40
CA VAL A 37 -7.99 14.44 30.01
C VAL A 37 -9.43 14.41 29.51
N VAL A 38 -9.64 14.85 28.27
CA VAL A 38 -10.89 14.63 27.52
C VAL A 38 -10.59 13.69 26.35
N TYR A 39 -11.26 12.54 26.31
CA TYR A 39 -11.13 11.53 25.25
C TYR A 39 -12.29 11.65 24.25
N GLN A 40 -11.99 11.51 22.96
CA GLN A 40 -12.93 11.69 21.83
C GLN A 40 -13.60 13.08 21.83
N ALA A 41 -12.80 14.12 22.02
CA ALA A 41 -13.28 15.49 22.16
C ALA A 41 -13.86 16.03 20.83
N GLY A 42 -15.18 16.18 20.79
CA GLY A 42 -15.90 16.80 19.67
C GLY A 42 -15.66 18.31 19.63
N LEU A 43 -15.05 18.79 18.55
CA LEU A 43 -14.69 20.20 18.33
C LEU A 43 -15.34 20.72 17.05
N ARG A 44 -15.80 21.97 17.07
CA ARG A 44 -16.30 22.65 15.86
C ARG A 44 -16.21 24.16 15.97
N ASP A 45 -16.07 24.80 14.83
CA ASP A 45 -16.43 26.20 14.60
C ASP A 45 -17.46 26.28 13.45
N GLY A 46 -17.74 27.47 12.93
CA GLY A 46 -18.69 27.63 11.82
C GLY A 46 -18.22 27.05 10.47
N ILE A 47 -16.99 26.53 10.39
CA ILE A 47 -16.32 26.08 9.16
C ILE A 47 -15.76 24.66 9.30
N LEU A 48 -15.09 24.37 10.41
CA LEU A 48 -14.39 23.12 10.70
C LEU A 48 -15.12 22.35 11.79
N SER A 49 -15.13 21.03 11.68
CA SER A 49 -15.56 20.14 12.75
C SER A 49 -14.72 18.87 12.74
N GLY A 50 -14.49 18.28 13.90
CA GLY A 50 -13.84 16.99 14.02
C GLY A 50 -13.84 16.48 15.45
N VAL A 51 -13.19 15.34 15.65
CA VAL A 51 -13.06 14.68 16.94
C VAL A 51 -11.57 14.48 17.21
N ALA A 52 -11.04 15.17 18.22
CA ALA A 52 -9.67 14.98 18.67
C ALA A 52 -9.60 13.74 19.56
N ASP A 53 -8.56 12.92 19.39
CA ASP A 53 -8.43 11.69 20.16
C ASP A 53 -8.33 12.00 21.66
N PHE A 54 -7.43 12.91 22.04
CA PHE A 54 -7.23 13.34 23.42
C PHE A 54 -6.92 14.84 23.53
N LEU A 55 -7.52 15.49 24.52
CA LEU A 55 -7.13 16.82 25.00
C LEU A 55 -6.56 16.69 26.40
N LEU A 56 -5.32 17.13 26.59
CA LEU A 56 -4.53 16.98 27.80
C LEU A 56 -4.41 18.33 28.53
N LEU A 57 -4.84 18.42 29.78
CA LEU A 57 -4.75 19.66 30.56
C LEU A 57 -3.27 20.02 30.84
N ALA A 58 -2.77 21.11 30.27
CA ALA A 58 -1.36 21.49 30.28
C ALA A 58 -1.11 22.97 30.68
N PRO A 59 -1.59 23.45 31.84
CA PRO A 59 -1.32 24.80 32.33
C PRO A 59 0.15 24.95 32.73
N GLY A 60 0.80 26.07 32.37
CA GLY A 60 2.15 26.37 32.88
C GLY A 60 3.26 25.39 32.45
N GLY A 61 3.11 24.76 31.28
CA GLY A 61 4.14 23.88 30.69
C GLY A 61 4.28 22.54 31.40
N ILE A 62 3.16 21.91 31.77
CA ILE A 62 3.15 20.54 32.31
C ILE A 62 3.66 19.55 31.27
N ASP A 63 4.64 18.73 31.67
CA ASP A 63 5.26 17.71 30.81
C ASP A 63 4.43 16.41 30.82
N TRP A 64 3.59 16.27 29.81
CA TRP A 64 2.75 15.09 29.63
C TRP A 64 3.53 13.82 29.26
N ILE A 65 4.70 13.94 28.62
CA ILE A 65 5.56 12.77 28.37
C ILE A 65 6.05 12.20 29.70
N SER A 66 6.45 13.06 30.62
CA SER A 66 6.86 12.65 31.97
C SER A 66 5.73 11.96 32.73
N ILE A 67 4.52 12.54 32.69
CA ILE A 67 3.32 11.95 33.33
C ILE A 67 3.03 10.57 32.73
N MET A 68 3.05 10.43 31.40
CA MET A 68 2.77 9.15 30.72
C MET A 68 3.83 8.07 30.99
N LYS A 69 5.05 8.48 31.36
CA LYS A 69 6.11 7.60 31.87
C LYS A 69 6.00 7.29 33.37
N GLY A 70 4.92 7.71 34.03
CA GLY A 70 4.63 7.41 35.43
C GLY A 70 5.18 8.42 36.44
N ASN A 71 5.57 9.63 36.02
CA ASN A 71 6.04 10.67 36.94
C ASN A 71 4.89 11.25 37.78
N LYS A 72 4.73 10.69 38.99
CA LYS A 72 3.71 11.13 39.96
C LYS A 72 3.91 12.56 40.46
N GLN A 73 5.14 13.08 40.47
CA GLN A 73 5.42 14.43 40.93
C GLN A 73 4.87 15.47 39.94
N GLU A 74 5.00 15.21 38.64
CA GLU A 74 4.46 16.09 37.60
C GLU A 74 2.93 16.04 37.56
N LEU A 75 2.33 14.87 37.77
CA LEU A 75 0.87 14.74 37.93
C LEU A 75 0.36 15.48 39.18
N LYS A 76 1.12 15.45 40.27
CA LYS A 76 0.80 16.24 41.48
C LYS A 76 0.87 17.74 41.20
N ARG A 77 1.90 18.20 40.49
CA ARG A 77 2.05 19.59 40.06
C ARG A 77 0.86 20.05 39.21
N LEU A 78 0.41 19.24 38.25
CA LEU A 78 -0.80 19.53 37.46
C LEU A 78 -2.02 19.79 38.36
N ARG A 79 -2.24 18.92 39.35
CA ARG A 79 -3.37 19.03 40.29
C ARG A 79 -3.26 20.23 41.22
N GLU A 80 -2.06 20.58 41.65
CA GLU A 80 -1.79 21.79 42.44
C GLU A 80 -2.08 23.06 41.63
N VAL A 81 -1.61 23.13 40.37
CA VAL A 81 -1.89 24.25 39.47
C VAL A 81 -3.39 24.39 39.18
N ARG A 82 -4.10 23.26 39.00
CA ARG A 82 -5.56 23.22 38.80
C ARG A 82 -6.35 23.82 39.96
N GLN A 83 -5.81 23.81 41.17
CA GLN A 83 -6.44 24.38 42.37
C GLN A 83 -6.07 25.84 42.63
N SER A 84 -5.20 26.44 41.81
CA SER A 84 -4.79 27.83 41.97
C SER A 84 -5.93 28.82 41.67
N ALA A 85 -5.95 29.96 42.35
CA ALA A 85 -6.98 30.99 42.16
C ALA A 85 -6.97 31.60 40.73
N ASP A 86 -5.80 31.62 40.09
CA ASP A 86 -5.59 32.13 38.73
C ASP A 86 -5.64 31.03 37.65
N PHE A 87 -6.16 29.84 37.99
CA PHE A 87 -6.19 28.71 37.07
C PHE A 87 -6.96 29.07 35.78
N ARG A 88 -6.27 28.93 34.65
CA ARG A 88 -6.87 29.00 33.32
C ARG A 88 -6.67 27.67 32.61
N PRO A 89 -7.75 26.98 32.18
CA PRO A 89 -7.63 25.71 31.49
C PRO A 89 -6.94 25.90 30.14
N THR A 90 -5.72 25.39 30.04
CA THR A 90 -4.93 25.33 28.81
C THR A 90 -4.77 23.88 28.43
N TYR A 91 -5.09 23.52 27.19
CA TYR A 91 -5.04 22.13 26.74
C TYR A 91 -4.00 21.94 25.63
N ALA A 92 -3.33 20.79 25.63
CA ALA A 92 -2.52 20.27 24.55
C ALA A 92 -3.31 19.18 23.80
N VAL A 93 -3.13 19.10 22.49
CA VAL A 93 -3.76 18.06 21.67
C VAL A 93 -2.82 16.85 21.59
N LEU A 94 -3.37 15.66 21.81
CA LEU A 94 -2.70 14.39 21.55
C LEU A 94 -3.50 13.60 20.51
N GLU A 95 -2.87 13.34 19.36
CA GLU A 95 -3.44 12.52 18.28
C GLU A 95 -2.76 11.16 18.21
N VAL A 96 -3.54 10.09 18.04
CA VAL A 96 -3.05 8.72 17.90
C VAL A 96 -3.06 8.34 16.42
N LYS A 97 -1.93 7.86 15.91
CA LYS A 97 -1.76 7.50 14.51
C LYS A 97 -1.18 6.11 14.35
N LEU A 98 -1.74 5.40 13.38
CA LEU A 98 -1.32 4.06 13.03
C LEU A 98 0.11 4.02 12.44
N SER A 99 0.56 5.11 11.83
CA SER A 99 1.92 5.18 11.29
C SER A 99 2.96 5.29 12.40
N GLY A 100 4.07 4.55 12.28
CA GLY A 100 5.23 4.68 13.17
C GLY A 100 6.12 5.91 12.89
N THR A 101 5.76 6.72 11.88
CA THR A 101 6.49 7.93 11.50
C THR A 101 5.58 9.15 11.56
N ALA A 102 6.09 10.27 12.05
CA ALA A 102 5.36 11.54 12.00
C ALA A 102 5.20 12.01 10.55
N LYS A 103 3.99 12.44 10.19
CA LYS A 103 3.68 13.04 8.89
C LYS A 103 3.17 14.46 9.07
N SER A 104 3.39 15.30 8.06
CA SER A 104 2.94 16.70 8.05
C SER A 104 1.42 16.84 8.21
N GLU A 105 0.65 15.91 7.65
CA GLU A 105 -0.81 15.86 7.78
C GLU A 105 -1.29 15.64 9.23
N TYR A 106 -0.55 14.85 10.03
CA TYR A 106 -0.89 14.61 11.45
C TYR A 106 -0.65 15.85 12.30
N VAL A 107 0.47 16.54 12.04
CA VAL A 107 0.77 17.82 12.70
C VAL A 107 -0.26 18.87 12.32
N LEU A 108 -0.64 18.95 11.04
CA LEU A 108 -1.65 19.88 10.57
C LEU A 108 -3.03 19.60 11.21
N GLN A 109 -3.42 18.33 11.34
CA GLN A 109 -4.64 17.94 12.05
C GLN A 109 -4.62 18.37 13.51
N ALA A 110 -3.54 18.09 14.24
CA ALA A 110 -3.40 18.51 15.64
C ALA A 110 -3.45 20.05 15.79
N LEU A 111 -2.88 20.80 14.84
CA LEU A 111 -2.97 22.26 14.80
C LEU A 111 -4.40 22.76 14.58
N CYS A 112 -5.18 22.11 13.71
CA CYS A 112 -6.60 22.42 13.55
C CYS A 112 -7.36 22.25 14.86
N TYR A 113 -7.14 21.14 15.58
CA TYR A 113 -7.79 20.93 16.87
C TYR A 113 -7.33 21.92 17.94
N ALA A 114 -6.04 22.26 17.97
CA ALA A 114 -5.51 23.27 18.89
C ALA A 114 -6.16 24.64 18.66
N ASP A 115 -6.36 25.03 17.40
CA ASP A 115 -7.05 26.28 17.04
C ASP A 115 -8.55 26.25 17.44
N LEU A 116 -9.22 25.12 17.25
CA LEU A 116 -10.62 24.95 17.71
C LEU A 116 -10.72 25.00 19.25
N VAL A 117 -9.76 24.40 19.96
CA VAL A 117 -9.68 24.48 21.43
C VAL A 117 -9.46 25.92 21.87
N GLU A 118 -8.53 26.65 21.24
CA GLU A 118 -8.29 28.07 21.50
C GLU A 118 -9.57 28.90 21.36
N GLY A 119 -10.39 28.61 20.34
CA GLY A 119 -11.68 29.26 20.15
C GLY A 119 -12.70 29.01 21.28
N ILE A 120 -12.59 27.88 21.98
CA ILE A 120 -13.50 27.52 23.10
C ILE A 120 -13.01 28.06 24.43
N THR A 121 -11.72 27.90 24.73
CA THR A 121 -11.13 28.22 26.04
C THR A 121 -10.47 29.60 26.10
N GLY A 122 -10.19 30.20 24.95
CA GLY A 122 -9.38 31.42 24.82
C GLY A 122 -7.87 31.21 24.97
N THR A 123 -7.42 29.98 25.29
CA THR A 123 -6.00 29.64 25.49
C THR A 123 -5.70 28.19 25.11
N VAL A 124 -4.53 27.93 24.52
CA VAL A 124 -4.11 26.60 24.09
C VAL A 124 -2.60 26.41 24.26
N SER A 125 -2.17 25.19 24.61
CA SER A 125 -0.76 24.87 24.84
C SER A 125 0.08 25.03 23.56
N ASP A 126 1.30 25.54 23.68
CA ASP A 126 2.29 25.54 22.59
C ASP A 126 2.77 24.11 22.23
N ASP A 127 2.47 23.14 23.08
CA ASP A 127 2.84 21.74 22.88
C ASP A 127 1.71 20.93 22.24
N LEU A 128 2.07 20.12 21.26
CA LEU A 128 1.25 19.08 20.65
C LEU A 128 1.95 17.74 20.80
N TYR A 129 1.17 16.67 20.82
CA TYR A 129 1.67 15.32 20.99
C TYR A 129 1.11 14.40 19.89
N LEU A 130 1.97 13.54 19.36
CA LEU A 130 1.58 12.48 18.43
C LEU A 130 1.93 11.13 19.04
N TRP A 131 0.95 10.28 19.28
CA TRP A 131 1.20 8.88 19.61
C TRP A 131 1.31 8.07 18.32
N LEU A 132 2.53 7.68 17.95
CA LEU A 132 2.81 6.96 16.72
C LEU A 132 2.84 5.44 16.94
N GLY A 133 2.48 4.67 15.91
CA GLY A 133 2.48 3.21 15.97
C GLY A 133 3.85 2.62 16.33
N GLY A 134 3.89 1.70 17.29
CA GLY A 134 5.14 1.08 17.75
C GLY A 134 5.99 1.92 18.72
N HIS A 135 5.54 3.11 19.12
CA HIS A 135 6.23 3.93 20.13
C HIS A 135 5.64 3.73 21.53
N GLU A 136 6.49 3.71 22.55
CA GLU A 136 6.10 3.55 23.97
C GLU A 136 5.65 4.87 24.63
N ALA A 137 5.91 6.01 23.98
CA ALA A 137 5.58 7.35 24.47
C ALA A 137 5.26 8.28 23.30
N PRO A 138 4.52 9.38 23.51
CA PRO A 138 4.19 10.29 22.42
C PRO A 138 5.40 11.11 21.99
N THR A 139 5.41 11.44 20.70
CA THR A 139 6.35 12.39 20.11
C THR A 139 5.87 13.81 20.39
N HIS A 140 6.74 14.65 20.96
CA HIS A 140 6.49 16.06 21.21
C HIS A 140 6.68 16.91 19.94
N VAL A 141 5.75 17.84 19.71
CA VAL A 141 5.78 18.78 18.60
C VAL A 141 5.46 20.18 19.11
N HIS A 142 6.40 21.10 18.95
CA HIS A 142 6.17 22.51 19.32
C HIS A 142 5.42 23.25 18.22
N ARG A 143 4.21 23.73 18.52
CA ARG A 143 3.29 24.40 17.58
C ARG A 143 3.91 25.56 16.82
N ASN A 144 4.69 26.40 17.49
CA ASN A 144 5.26 27.62 16.88
C ASN A 144 6.15 27.34 15.66
N LYS A 145 6.68 26.12 15.52
CA LYS A 145 7.43 25.69 14.33
C LYS A 145 6.57 25.64 13.05
N PHE A 146 5.26 25.51 13.19
CA PHE A 146 4.32 25.25 12.08
C PHE A 146 3.20 26.29 11.96
N LEU A 147 3.07 27.24 12.89
CA LEU A 147 1.98 28.21 12.91
C LEU A 147 1.84 29.02 11.62
N HIS A 148 2.96 29.48 11.05
CA HIS A 148 2.93 30.25 9.81
C HIS A 148 2.36 29.43 8.64
N TYR A 149 2.80 28.17 8.52
CA TYR A 149 2.30 27.26 7.50
C TYR A 149 0.81 26.93 7.71
N PHE A 150 0.42 26.64 8.95
CA PHE A 150 -0.98 26.37 9.30
C PHE A 150 -1.89 27.54 8.98
N ARG A 151 -1.52 28.77 9.38
CA ARG A 151 -2.31 29.98 9.12
C ARG A 151 -2.48 30.21 7.61
N ALA A 152 -1.41 30.04 6.83
CA ALA A 152 -1.46 30.15 5.38
C ALA A 152 -2.42 29.10 4.77
N LYS A 153 -2.33 27.84 5.20
CA LYS A 153 -3.22 26.77 4.72
C LYS A 153 -4.68 26.95 5.14
N ARG A 154 -4.92 27.45 6.35
CA ARG A 154 -6.27 27.77 6.83
C ARG A 154 -6.88 28.92 6.03
N ALA A 155 -6.11 29.95 5.69
CA ALA A 155 -6.55 31.04 4.83
C ALA A 155 -6.91 30.51 3.43
N GLU A 156 -6.02 29.73 2.80
CA GLU A 156 -6.26 29.09 1.50
C GLU A 156 -7.55 28.24 1.51
N PHE A 157 -7.80 27.49 2.59
CA PHE A 157 -9.02 26.71 2.75
C PHE A 157 -10.28 27.57 2.89
N LYS A 158 -10.20 28.67 3.66
CA LYS A 158 -11.32 29.63 3.80
C LYS A 158 -11.64 30.32 2.49
N ASP A 159 -10.62 30.72 1.73
CA ASP A 159 -10.78 31.34 0.42
C ASP A 159 -11.41 30.36 -0.58
N PHE A 160 -11.00 29.09 -0.54
CA PHE A 160 -11.61 28.02 -1.32
C PHE A 160 -13.10 27.85 -1.01
N LEU A 161 -13.48 27.81 0.28
CA LEU A 161 -14.89 27.72 0.67
C LEU A 161 -15.71 28.95 0.30
N ALA A 162 -15.14 30.15 0.44
CA ALA A 162 -15.81 31.39 0.08
C ALA A 162 -16.08 31.51 -1.43
N CYS A 163 -15.24 30.87 -2.25
CA CYS A 163 -15.38 30.82 -3.71
C CYS A 163 -16.04 29.53 -4.21
N PHE A 164 -16.52 28.66 -3.31
CA PHE A 164 -17.15 27.40 -3.71
C PHE A 164 -18.49 27.66 -4.37
N ASP A 165 -18.65 27.15 -5.60
CA ASP A 165 -19.89 27.20 -6.35
C ASP A 165 -20.30 25.76 -6.70
N GLN A 166 -21.50 25.36 -6.28
CA GLN A 166 -22.05 24.03 -6.59
C GLN A 166 -22.25 23.83 -8.10
N GLY A 167 -22.45 24.91 -8.87
CA GLY A 167 -22.53 24.89 -10.32
C GLY A 167 -21.18 24.69 -11.01
N ILE A 168 -20.06 24.88 -10.29
CA ILE A 168 -18.70 24.72 -10.78
C ILE A 168 -17.93 23.83 -9.79
N PRO A 169 -18.20 22.51 -9.78
CA PRO A 169 -17.58 21.61 -8.82
C PRO A 169 -16.06 21.64 -8.97
N PRO A 170 -15.31 21.55 -7.85
CA PRO A 170 -13.86 21.54 -7.90
C PRO A 170 -13.38 20.34 -8.70
N SER A 171 -12.55 20.59 -9.72
CA SER A 171 -11.98 19.50 -10.52
C SER A 171 -11.13 18.58 -9.62
N PRO A 172 -11.30 17.25 -9.72
CA PRO A 172 -10.45 16.31 -9.02
C PRO A 172 -8.98 16.58 -9.38
N LYS A 173 -8.14 16.62 -8.34
CA LYS A 173 -6.73 17.00 -8.50
C LYS A 173 -6.01 15.98 -9.40
N PRO A 174 -5.43 16.38 -10.55
CA PRO A 174 -4.81 15.46 -11.49
C PRO A 174 -3.51 14.82 -10.96
N ASP A 175 -2.93 15.38 -9.89
CA ASP A 175 -1.72 14.91 -9.23
C ASP A 175 -1.96 13.81 -8.19
N ARG A 176 -3.21 13.43 -7.94
CA ARG A 176 -3.56 12.38 -6.98
C ARG A 176 -4.37 11.27 -7.64
N PRO A 177 -4.14 9.99 -7.30
CA PRO A 177 -5.06 8.93 -7.68
C PRO A 177 -6.47 9.24 -7.18
N VAL A 178 -7.50 8.98 -7.98
CA VAL A 178 -8.88 9.28 -7.61
C VAL A 178 -9.28 8.54 -6.32
N ASP A 179 -8.79 7.32 -6.15
CA ASP A 179 -9.02 6.48 -4.96
C ASP A 179 -8.47 7.11 -3.66
N SER A 180 -7.55 8.07 -3.77
CA SER A 180 -7.00 8.80 -2.61
C SER A 180 -7.90 9.93 -2.10
N LEU A 181 -9.05 10.17 -2.75
CA LEU A 181 -10.01 11.22 -2.36
C LEU A 181 -10.97 10.76 -1.25
N GLY A 182 -10.83 9.52 -0.77
CA GLY A 182 -11.56 9.00 0.38
C GLY A 182 -13.08 8.99 0.13
N PRO A 183 -13.90 9.65 0.97
CA PRO A 183 -15.35 9.68 0.79
C PRO A 183 -15.82 10.26 -0.56
N TRP A 184 -14.97 11.03 -1.23
CA TRP A 184 -15.29 11.70 -2.49
C TRP A 184 -14.90 10.90 -3.73
N THR A 185 -14.28 9.72 -3.57
CA THR A 185 -13.79 8.90 -4.69
C THR A 185 -14.88 8.60 -5.70
N ALA A 186 -16.09 8.22 -5.26
CA ALA A 186 -17.20 7.91 -6.16
C ALA A 186 -17.62 9.13 -7.01
N ALA A 187 -17.91 10.26 -6.37
CA ALA A 187 -18.32 11.49 -7.05
C ALA A 187 -17.23 12.03 -8.00
N ALA A 188 -15.96 11.99 -7.57
CA ALA A 188 -14.84 12.39 -8.41
C ALA A 188 -14.66 11.46 -9.61
N THR A 189 -14.82 10.15 -9.42
CA THR A 189 -14.75 9.16 -10.50
C THR A 189 -15.83 9.42 -11.54
N GLU A 190 -17.08 9.58 -11.11
CA GLU A 190 -18.22 9.87 -11.99
C GLU A 190 -17.99 11.16 -12.79
N GLN A 191 -17.54 12.24 -12.12
CA GLN A 191 -17.23 13.50 -12.79
C GLN A 191 -16.17 13.33 -13.87
N LEU A 192 -15.03 12.71 -13.55
CA LEU A 192 -13.92 12.50 -14.50
C LEU A 192 -14.32 11.57 -15.65
N GLU A 193 -15.21 10.61 -15.42
CA GLU A 193 -15.70 9.70 -16.44
C GLU A 193 -16.59 10.41 -17.45
N ARG A 194 -17.47 11.28 -16.94
CA ARG A 194 -18.34 12.14 -17.74
C ARG A 194 -17.53 13.15 -18.56
N GLU A 195 -16.47 13.70 -17.99
CA GLU A 195 -15.56 14.64 -18.65
C GLU A 195 -14.56 13.97 -19.61
N ASP A 196 -14.57 12.63 -19.70
CA ASP A 196 -13.60 11.85 -20.48
C ASP A 196 -12.15 12.27 -20.15
N ALA A 197 -11.88 12.46 -18.85
CA ALA A 197 -10.70 13.15 -18.36
C ALA A 197 -9.41 12.41 -18.69
N LEU A 198 -8.38 13.18 -19.09
CA LEU A 198 -7.04 12.65 -19.37
C LEU A 198 -6.42 11.90 -18.19
N GLN A 199 -6.80 12.22 -16.94
CA GLN A 199 -6.30 11.57 -15.73
C GLN A 199 -6.52 10.05 -15.72
N PHE A 200 -7.51 9.55 -16.45
CA PHE A 200 -7.74 8.10 -16.55
C PHE A 200 -6.89 7.39 -17.58
N VAL A 201 -6.06 8.10 -18.36
CA VAL A 201 -5.11 7.46 -19.28
C VAL A 201 -4.02 6.78 -18.46
N SER A 202 -3.88 5.46 -18.58
CA SER A 202 -2.95 4.72 -17.72
C SER A 202 -1.51 5.20 -17.88
N GLY A 203 -0.84 5.49 -16.77
CA GLY A 203 0.56 5.94 -16.73
C GLY A 203 0.80 7.38 -17.19
N ILE A 204 -0.26 8.16 -17.46
CA ILE A 204 -0.11 9.59 -17.75
C ILE A 204 0.35 10.35 -16.50
N ARG A 205 1.24 11.33 -16.67
CA ARG A 205 1.75 12.17 -15.60
C ARG A 205 1.09 13.54 -15.62
N LYS A 206 1.01 14.21 -14.47
CA LYS A 206 0.48 15.58 -14.32
C LYS A 206 1.05 16.55 -15.36
N ALA A 207 2.38 16.57 -15.52
CA ALA A 207 3.05 17.45 -16.47
C ALA A 207 2.68 17.16 -17.94
N GLN A 208 2.29 15.92 -18.26
CA GLN A 208 1.78 15.56 -19.60
C GLN A 208 0.35 16.06 -19.77
N ILE A 209 -0.51 15.90 -18.75
CA ILE A 209 -1.88 16.46 -18.76
C ILE A 209 -1.84 17.98 -18.95
N GLU A 210 -1.03 18.70 -18.17
CA GLU A 210 -0.88 20.16 -18.29
C GLU A 210 -0.39 20.59 -19.68
N ARG A 211 0.51 19.82 -20.29
CA ARG A 211 1.01 20.08 -21.64
C ARG A 211 -0.06 19.82 -22.70
N LEU A 212 -0.81 18.73 -22.59
CA LEU A 212 -1.92 18.41 -23.48
C LEU A 212 -3.02 19.47 -23.39
N ASN A 213 -3.39 19.90 -22.18
CA ASN A 213 -4.35 20.97 -21.95
C ASN A 213 -3.91 22.29 -22.63
N LYS A 214 -2.62 22.66 -22.53
CA LYS A 214 -2.06 23.82 -23.23
C LYS A 214 -2.13 23.72 -24.76
N MET A 215 -2.21 22.51 -25.30
CA MET A 215 -2.40 22.24 -26.72
C MET A 215 -3.88 22.11 -27.12
N GLY A 216 -4.82 22.35 -26.20
CA GLY A 216 -6.26 22.21 -26.43
C GLY A 216 -6.75 20.76 -26.42
N ILE A 217 -5.92 19.81 -25.99
CA ILE A 217 -6.29 18.40 -25.83
C ILE A 217 -6.66 18.21 -24.36
N THR A 218 -7.96 18.12 -24.08
CA THR A 218 -8.51 18.05 -22.73
C THR A 218 -9.18 16.71 -22.42
N THR A 219 -9.44 15.87 -23.43
CA THR A 219 -10.12 14.57 -23.26
C THR A 219 -9.32 13.38 -23.79
N MET A 220 -9.61 12.19 -23.26
CA MET A 220 -9.04 10.92 -23.73
C MET A 220 -9.40 10.66 -25.20
N ALA A 221 -10.62 11.02 -25.62
CA ALA A 221 -11.07 10.92 -27.01
C ALA A 221 -10.24 11.81 -27.95
N GLN A 222 -9.96 13.05 -27.56
CA GLN A 222 -9.10 13.95 -28.34
C GLN A 222 -7.67 13.42 -28.40
N LEU A 223 -7.13 12.92 -27.29
CA LEU A 223 -5.80 12.31 -27.25
C LEU A 223 -5.71 11.08 -28.17
N ALA A 224 -6.70 10.20 -28.14
CA ALA A 224 -6.75 9.01 -28.99
C ALA A 224 -6.87 9.37 -30.49
N ALA A 225 -7.51 10.49 -30.82
CA ALA A 225 -7.73 10.95 -32.19
C ALA A 225 -6.54 11.69 -32.82
N LEU A 226 -5.46 11.96 -32.07
CA LEU A 226 -4.29 12.69 -32.59
C LEU A 226 -3.68 11.98 -33.79
N GLN A 227 -3.56 12.71 -34.90
CA GLN A 227 -2.84 12.26 -36.09
C GLN A 227 -1.36 12.62 -35.96
N ASN A 228 -0.48 11.68 -36.31
CA ASN A 228 0.98 11.88 -36.28
C ASN A 228 1.52 12.50 -34.97
N PRO A 229 1.24 11.90 -33.79
CA PRO A 229 1.73 12.43 -32.53
C PRO A 229 3.26 12.41 -32.50
N ALA A 230 3.87 13.40 -31.83
CA ALA A 230 5.29 13.36 -31.51
C ALA A 230 5.64 12.04 -30.78
N ALA A 231 6.88 11.56 -30.94
CA ALA A 231 7.29 10.25 -30.42
C ALA A 231 7.00 10.06 -28.92
N ASN A 232 7.12 11.13 -28.13
CA ASN A 232 6.84 11.13 -26.69
C ASN A 232 5.33 11.05 -26.32
N LEU A 233 4.43 11.33 -27.26
CA LEU A 233 2.98 11.21 -27.09
C LEU A 233 2.40 9.94 -27.75
N SER A 234 3.14 9.29 -28.65
CA SER A 234 2.68 8.10 -29.37
C SER A 234 2.20 6.98 -28.42
N LYS A 235 2.95 6.70 -27.34
CA LYS A 235 2.54 5.70 -26.34
C LYS A 235 1.26 6.09 -25.60
N LEU A 236 1.09 7.36 -25.24
CA LEU A 236 -0.11 7.85 -24.56
C LEU A 236 -1.34 7.84 -25.46
N ARG A 237 -1.17 8.19 -26.75
CA ARG A 237 -2.22 8.09 -27.76
C ARG A 237 -2.71 6.65 -27.91
N GLN A 238 -1.78 5.70 -28.06
CA GLN A 238 -2.11 4.26 -28.17
C GLN A 238 -2.79 3.74 -26.90
N GLN A 239 -2.34 4.18 -25.72
CA GLN A 239 -2.95 3.83 -24.45
C GLN A 239 -4.40 4.33 -24.36
N ALA A 240 -4.65 5.59 -24.73
CA ALA A 240 -5.99 6.17 -24.79
C ALA A 240 -6.89 5.44 -25.81
N GLU A 241 -6.34 5.07 -26.97
CA GLU A 241 -7.04 4.30 -28.00
C GLU A 241 -7.52 2.94 -27.48
N LEU A 242 -6.64 2.17 -26.81
CA LEU A 242 -6.99 0.87 -26.23
C LEU A 242 -8.02 1.00 -25.11
N GLN A 243 -7.90 2.00 -24.23
CA GLN A 243 -8.87 2.20 -23.14
C GLN A 243 -10.25 2.56 -23.68
N ARG A 244 -10.33 3.37 -24.74
CA ARG A 244 -11.60 3.69 -25.41
C ARG A 244 -12.20 2.47 -26.12
N GLU A 245 -11.36 1.65 -26.74
CA GLU A 245 -11.81 0.40 -27.35
C GLU A 245 -12.37 -0.57 -26.30
N THR A 246 -11.69 -0.75 -25.16
CA THR A 246 -12.22 -1.52 -24.02
C THR A 246 -13.57 -0.98 -23.56
N LYS A 247 -13.69 0.34 -23.38
CA LYS A 247 -14.96 0.97 -22.98
C LYS A 247 -16.07 0.71 -24.01
N ARG A 248 -15.76 0.82 -25.30
CA ARG A 248 -16.71 0.52 -26.39
C ARG A 248 -17.17 -0.94 -26.37
N ARG A 249 -16.26 -1.89 -26.16
CA ARG A 249 -16.60 -3.32 -26.02
C ARG A 249 -17.51 -3.55 -24.81
N ARG A 250 -17.20 -2.93 -23.68
CA ARG A 250 -17.98 -3.07 -22.43
C ARG A 250 -19.37 -2.46 -22.47
N ASN A 251 -19.56 -1.42 -23.28
CA ASN A 251 -20.89 -0.89 -23.53
C ASN A 251 -21.80 -1.88 -24.29
N LEU A 252 -21.22 -2.87 -25.00
CA LEU A 252 -21.95 -3.91 -25.72
C LEU A 252 -22.07 -5.20 -24.89
N ASP A 253 -20.99 -5.57 -24.20
CA ASP A 253 -20.91 -6.72 -23.30
C ASP A 253 -20.07 -6.34 -22.07
N PRO A 254 -20.68 -6.16 -20.89
CA PRO A 254 -19.98 -5.81 -19.65
C PRO A 254 -18.80 -6.72 -19.31
N ASN A 255 -18.84 -7.99 -19.76
CA ASN A 255 -17.82 -9.00 -19.50
C ASN A 255 -16.73 -9.05 -20.59
N ALA A 256 -16.79 -8.15 -21.58
CA ALA A 256 -15.82 -8.14 -22.68
C ALA A 256 -14.38 -7.98 -22.17
N THR A 257 -13.50 -8.83 -22.70
CA THR A 257 -12.06 -8.79 -22.47
C THR A 257 -11.49 -7.42 -22.87
N PRO A 258 -10.65 -6.80 -22.02
CA PRO A 258 -10.03 -5.53 -22.33
C PRO A 258 -9.20 -5.61 -23.62
N ALA A 259 -9.21 -4.54 -24.40
CA ALA A 259 -8.31 -4.40 -25.53
C ALA A 259 -6.88 -4.33 -25.03
N TYR A 260 -5.95 -4.98 -25.74
CA TYR A 260 -4.54 -4.95 -25.38
C TYR A 260 -3.66 -4.97 -26.63
N ARG A 261 -2.38 -4.66 -26.43
CA ARG A 261 -1.32 -4.83 -27.42
C ARG A 261 -0.06 -5.36 -26.74
N VAL A 262 0.61 -6.32 -27.37
CA VAL A 262 1.92 -6.80 -26.92
C VAL A 262 3.00 -5.77 -27.27
N ILE A 263 3.91 -5.53 -26.34
CA ILE A 263 5.04 -4.60 -26.47
C ILE A 263 6.32 -5.43 -26.67
N CYS A 264 6.95 -5.27 -27.83
CA CYS A 264 8.24 -5.89 -28.14
C CYS A 264 9.39 -4.91 -27.84
N HIS A 265 10.45 -5.40 -27.17
CA HIS A 265 11.62 -4.61 -26.78
C HIS A 265 12.89 -4.94 -27.58
N GLY A 266 12.74 -5.49 -28.79
CA GLY A 266 13.85 -5.63 -29.73
C GLY A 266 15.05 -6.42 -29.20
N GLY A 267 14.82 -7.50 -28.45
CA GLY A 267 15.88 -8.36 -27.91
C GLY A 267 16.35 -8.04 -26.49
N ALA A 268 15.78 -7.04 -25.81
CA ALA A 268 16.05 -6.84 -24.38
C ALA A 268 15.22 -7.78 -23.50
N ARG A 269 15.79 -8.26 -22.37
CA ARG A 269 15.09 -9.04 -21.33
C ARG A 269 14.07 -8.18 -20.56
N VAL A 270 12.99 -7.81 -21.22
CA VAL A 270 11.93 -6.95 -20.70
C VAL A 270 10.57 -7.46 -21.14
N GLY A 271 9.58 -7.41 -20.23
CA GLY A 271 8.22 -7.85 -20.53
C GLY A 271 8.17 -9.35 -20.79
N LEU A 272 7.54 -9.76 -21.90
CA LEU A 272 7.40 -11.17 -22.25
C LEU A 272 8.75 -11.87 -22.50
N ALA A 273 9.82 -11.15 -22.85
CA ALA A 273 11.15 -11.77 -23.00
C ALA A 273 11.77 -12.20 -21.65
N SER A 274 11.25 -11.68 -20.53
CA SER A 274 11.66 -12.08 -19.18
C SER A 274 10.89 -13.28 -18.63
N LEU A 275 9.83 -13.73 -19.33
CA LEU A 275 8.99 -14.84 -18.89
C LEU A 275 9.66 -16.18 -19.21
N PRO A 276 9.99 -17.00 -18.20
CA PRO A 276 10.69 -18.26 -18.42
C PRO A 276 9.78 -19.35 -19.02
N PRO A 277 10.40 -20.41 -19.60
CA PRO A 277 9.71 -21.62 -20.03
C PRO A 277 8.93 -22.27 -18.89
N GLU A 278 8.04 -23.18 -19.28
CA GLU A 278 7.26 -23.98 -18.33
C GLU A 278 8.10 -25.04 -17.63
N SER A 279 7.80 -25.24 -16.34
CA SER A 279 8.23 -26.37 -15.53
C SER A 279 7.05 -26.95 -14.76
N GLU A 280 7.00 -28.27 -14.66
CA GLU A 280 6.03 -29.00 -13.82
C GLU A 280 6.17 -28.67 -12.32
N MET A 281 7.36 -28.19 -11.92
CA MET A 281 7.65 -27.85 -10.52
C MET A 281 7.30 -26.40 -10.18
N ASP A 282 6.89 -25.57 -11.15
CA ASP A 282 6.52 -24.16 -10.96
C ASP A 282 5.57 -23.96 -9.76
N ILE A 283 5.79 -22.86 -9.01
CA ILE A 283 4.95 -22.47 -7.86
C ILE A 283 4.27 -21.13 -8.16
N TYR A 284 3.00 -21.01 -7.81
CA TYR A 284 2.24 -19.77 -7.83
C TYR A 284 1.99 -19.34 -6.39
N PHE A 285 2.54 -18.19 -5.99
CA PHE A 285 2.67 -17.80 -4.58
C PHE A 285 2.04 -16.44 -4.30
N ASP A 286 1.25 -16.39 -3.23
CA ASP A 286 0.59 -15.18 -2.74
C ASP A 286 0.58 -15.12 -1.19
N LEU A 287 0.61 -13.91 -0.64
CA LEU A 287 0.66 -13.65 0.80
C LEU A 287 -0.49 -12.76 1.26
N GLU A 288 -1.06 -13.09 2.42
CA GLU A 288 -1.97 -12.20 3.13
C GLU A 288 -1.31 -11.63 4.40
N GLY A 289 -1.37 -10.30 4.53
CA GLY A 289 -0.74 -9.56 5.62
C GLY A 289 -1.72 -8.79 6.48
N PHE A 290 -1.35 -8.56 7.73
CA PHE A 290 -2.09 -7.76 8.70
C PHE A 290 -1.18 -6.66 9.27
N PRO A 291 -1.14 -5.48 8.64
CA PRO A 291 -0.30 -4.37 9.09
C PRO A 291 -0.62 -3.88 10.51
N LEU A 292 -1.87 -4.06 10.96
CA LEU A 292 -2.29 -3.61 12.29
C LEU A 292 -1.68 -4.45 13.43
N TYR A 293 -1.02 -5.56 13.14
CA TYR A 293 -0.26 -6.32 14.14
C TYR A 293 0.87 -5.48 14.77
N ALA A 294 1.40 -4.51 14.01
CA ALA A 294 2.44 -3.58 14.43
C ALA A 294 1.99 -2.57 15.52
N PHE A 295 0.73 -2.59 15.95
CA PHE A 295 0.30 -1.83 17.13
C PHE A 295 0.60 -2.54 18.44
N GLU A 296 0.58 -3.86 18.40
CA GLU A 296 0.86 -4.72 19.54
C GLU A 296 2.33 -5.20 19.51
N HIS A 297 2.97 -5.14 18.34
CA HIS A 297 4.30 -5.66 18.06
C HIS A 297 5.12 -4.63 17.27
N GLN A 298 6.40 -4.89 17.02
CA GLN A 298 7.25 -3.96 16.26
C GLN A 298 6.94 -3.95 14.75
N GLU A 299 6.29 -5.00 14.22
CA GLU A 299 6.05 -5.20 12.79
C GLU A 299 4.65 -5.77 12.50
N GLY A 300 4.23 -5.68 11.23
CA GLY A 300 3.02 -6.34 10.72
C GLY A 300 3.20 -7.86 10.64
N LEU A 301 2.09 -8.60 10.52
CA LEU A 301 2.09 -10.06 10.48
C LEU A 301 1.62 -10.58 9.11
N GLU A 302 2.37 -11.49 8.51
CA GLU A 302 1.97 -12.30 7.38
C GLU A 302 1.29 -13.56 7.90
N TYR A 303 -0.04 -13.57 7.83
CA TYR A 303 -0.83 -14.58 8.53
C TYR A 303 -1.22 -15.77 7.65
N LEU A 304 -1.11 -15.66 6.32
CA LEU A 304 -1.38 -16.75 5.40
C LEU A 304 -0.35 -16.72 4.26
N PHE A 305 0.31 -17.86 4.08
CA PHE A 305 1.13 -18.15 2.91
C PHE A 305 0.36 -19.13 2.05
N GLY A 306 -0.10 -18.66 0.89
CA GLY A 306 -0.76 -19.48 -0.11
C GLY A 306 0.17 -19.81 -1.25
N PHE A 307 0.17 -21.07 -1.65
CA PHE A 307 0.80 -21.43 -2.92
C PHE A 307 0.14 -22.63 -3.57
N SER A 308 0.18 -22.67 -4.90
CA SER A 308 -0.26 -23.82 -5.67
C SER A 308 0.79 -24.25 -6.68
N ASP A 309 0.72 -25.51 -7.09
CA ASP A 309 1.44 -26.04 -8.26
C ASP A 309 0.62 -25.89 -9.54
N ARG A 310 1.17 -26.39 -10.65
CA ARG A 310 0.53 -26.44 -11.98
C ARG A 310 -0.80 -27.20 -11.98
N GLU A 311 -0.90 -28.25 -11.17
CA GLU A 311 -2.08 -29.10 -11.05
C GLU A 311 -3.16 -28.48 -10.15
N ARG A 312 -2.94 -27.26 -9.67
CA ARG A 312 -3.82 -26.50 -8.76
C ARG A 312 -3.96 -27.15 -7.38
N ASN A 313 -2.98 -27.95 -6.95
CA ASN A 313 -2.89 -28.41 -5.57
C ASN A 313 -2.47 -27.22 -4.70
N PHE A 314 -3.44 -26.64 -3.99
CA PHE A 314 -3.23 -25.47 -3.14
C PHE A 314 -2.82 -25.87 -1.72
N THR A 315 -1.80 -25.19 -1.19
CA THR A 315 -1.33 -25.30 0.18
C THR A 315 -1.49 -23.96 0.89
N GLU A 316 -2.11 -23.99 2.07
CA GLU A 316 -2.24 -22.85 2.96
C GLU A 316 -1.43 -23.08 4.24
N LEU A 317 -0.56 -22.14 4.60
CA LEU A 317 0.16 -22.15 5.87
C LEU A 317 -0.24 -20.92 6.68
N TRP A 318 -0.82 -21.15 7.87
CA TRP A 318 -1.36 -20.10 8.72
C TRP A 318 -0.43 -19.72 9.88
N ALA A 319 -0.32 -18.42 10.13
CA ALA A 319 0.33 -17.84 11.30
C ALA A 319 -0.56 -16.80 11.99
N HIS A 320 -0.57 -16.84 13.32
CA HIS A 320 -1.30 -15.86 14.15
C HIS A 320 -0.38 -15.14 15.13
N ASP A 321 0.93 -15.35 14.99
CA ASP A 321 2.01 -14.77 15.77
C ASP A 321 3.33 -14.87 14.98
N HIS A 322 4.32 -14.03 15.29
CA HIS A 322 5.61 -14.02 14.58
C HIS A 322 6.39 -15.34 14.68
N ALA A 323 6.23 -16.08 15.79
CA ALA A 323 6.93 -17.36 15.95
C ALA A 323 6.39 -18.44 14.99
N LYS A 324 5.08 -18.44 14.71
CA LYS A 324 4.48 -19.30 13.67
C LYS A 324 4.78 -18.78 12.27
N GLU A 325 4.78 -17.47 12.07
CA GLU A 325 5.13 -16.82 10.79
C GLU A 325 6.54 -17.24 10.34
N GLU A 326 7.53 -17.19 11.23
CA GLU A 326 8.89 -17.68 10.96
C GLU A 326 8.92 -19.17 10.59
N LYS A 327 8.11 -20.00 11.25
CA LYS A 327 8.01 -21.43 10.97
C LYS A 327 7.41 -21.72 9.60
N ILE A 328 6.32 -21.05 9.24
CA ILE A 328 5.65 -21.26 7.95
C ILE A 328 6.50 -20.69 6.80
N ALA A 329 7.19 -19.56 7.01
CA ALA A 329 8.13 -19.03 6.04
C ALA A 329 9.31 -20.00 5.81
N ALA A 330 9.88 -20.54 6.90
CA ALA A 330 10.92 -21.57 6.79
C ALA A 330 10.43 -22.86 6.13
N GLN A 331 9.16 -23.22 6.30
CA GLN A 331 8.55 -24.36 5.63
C GLN A 331 8.42 -24.10 4.12
N PHE A 332 7.86 -22.95 3.73
CA PHE A 332 7.72 -22.55 2.33
C PHE A 332 9.08 -22.51 1.61
N ILE A 333 10.08 -21.85 2.20
CA ILE A 333 11.43 -21.73 1.60
C ILE A 333 12.06 -23.11 1.37
N ARG A 334 11.92 -24.04 2.33
CA ARG A 334 12.45 -25.40 2.20
C ARG A 334 11.73 -26.20 1.12
N GLU A 335 10.42 -26.04 1.01
CA GLU A 335 9.64 -26.70 -0.04
C GLU A 335 10.03 -26.18 -1.42
N ALA A 336 10.07 -24.85 -1.58
CA ALA A 336 10.54 -24.20 -2.80
C ALA A 336 11.95 -24.65 -3.20
N ARG A 337 12.87 -24.67 -2.23
CA ARG A 337 14.25 -25.14 -2.44
C ARG A 337 14.30 -26.59 -2.91
N SER A 338 13.53 -27.48 -2.27
CA SER A 338 13.49 -28.90 -2.62
C SER A 338 12.91 -29.15 -4.02
N ARG A 339 11.94 -28.33 -4.46
CA ARG A 339 11.46 -28.38 -5.84
C ARG A 339 12.53 -27.88 -6.82
N TRP A 340 13.21 -26.78 -6.48
CA TRP A 340 14.23 -26.18 -7.35
C TRP A 340 15.48 -27.06 -7.52
N GLU A 341 15.84 -27.84 -6.50
CA GLU A 341 16.92 -28.83 -6.61
C GLU A 341 16.56 -30.01 -7.54
N ARG A 342 15.28 -30.32 -7.69
CA ARG A 342 14.79 -31.37 -8.61
C ARG A 342 14.64 -30.87 -10.04
N ASP A 343 14.24 -29.61 -10.20
CA ASP A 343 14.18 -28.94 -11.50
C ASP A 343 14.72 -27.50 -11.40
N PRO A 344 15.99 -27.28 -11.78
CA PRO A 344 16.59 -25.94 -11.80
C PRO A 344 15.92 -24.95 -12.76
N GLY A 345 15.05 -25.43 -13.67
CA GLY A 345 14.25 -24.62 -14.57
C GLY A 345 12.93 -24.11 -13.98
N MET A 346 12.52 -24.56 -12.80
CA MET A 346 11.31 -24.07 -12.16
C MET A 346 11.44 -22.62 -11.69
N HIS A 347 10.31 -21.93 -11.63
CA HIS A 347 10.21 -20.60 -11.08
C HIS A 347 9.04 -20.48 -10.09
N ILE A 348 9.10 -19.43 -9.27
CA ILE A 348 8.06 -19.06 -8.31
C ILE A 348 7.46 -17.74 -8.79
N TYR A 349 6.21 -17.77 -9.23
CA TYR A 349 5.51 -16.60 -9.74
C TYR A 349 4.75 -15.91 -8.63
N HIS A 350 4.87 -14.58 -8.58
CA HIS A 350 4.16 -13.70 -7.67
C HIS A 350 3.77 -12.40 -8.40
N TYR A 351 2.92 -11.57 -7.79
CA TYR A 351 2.36 -10.39 -8.46
C TYR A 351 2.71 -9.07 -7.76
N GLY A 352 3.87 -8.51 -8.13
CA GLY A 352 4.37 -7.26 -7.58
C GLY A 352 5.46 -7.46 -6.53
N SER A 353 5.92 -6.38 -5.91
CA SER A 353 7.09 -6.43 -5.03
C SER A 353 6.78 -6.81 -3.58
N TYR A 354 5.50 -6.94 -3.22
CA TYR A 354 5.08 -7.07 -1.82
C TYR A 354 5.56 -8.39 -1.23
N GLU A 355 5.33 -9.51 -1.93
CA GLU A 355 5.59 -10.86 -1.44
C GLU A 355 7.07 -11.05 -1.13
N ILE A 356 7.94 -10.64 -2.06
CA ILE A 356 9.41 -10.72 -1.89
C ILE A 356 9.90 -9.78 -0.79
N THR A 357 9.29 -8.61 -0.63
CA THR A 357 9.66 -7.67 0.44
C THR A 357 9.29 -8.25 1.80
N ALA A 358 8.11 -8.84 1.93
CA ALA A 358 7.66 -9.51 3.15
C ALA A 358 8.54 -10.73 3.46
N LEU A 359 8.80 -11.61 2.49
CA LEU A 359 9.69 -12.76 2.66
C LEU A 359 11.10 -12.36 3.08
N LYS A 360 11.70 -11.31 2.47
CA LYS A 360 13.01 -10.78 2.89
C LYS A 360 13.01 -10.32 4.34
N ARG A 361 11.95 -9.62 4.76
CA ARG A 361 11.80 -9.16 6.14
C ARG A 361 11.72 -10.35 7.11
N ILE A 362 10.89 -11.35 6.81
CA ILE A 362 10.72 -12.54 7.66
C ILE A 362 12.01 -13.38 7.67
N ALA A 363 12.63 -13.64 6.52
CA ALA A 363 13.86 -14.42 6.39
C ALA A 363 15.01 -13.84 7.22
N SER A 364 15.10 -12.50 7.29
CA SER A 364 16.12 -11.81 8.09
C SER A 364 16.02 -12.11 9.60
N ARG A 365 14.85 -12.54 10.10
CA ARG A 365 14.66 -12.96 11.50
C ARG A 365 15.04 -14.41 11.75
N ILE A 366 14.79 -15.29 10.78
CA ILE A 366 14.98 -16.74 10.92
C ILE A 366 16.46 -17.09 11.11
N ALA A 367 17.37 -16.36 10.44
CA ALA A 367 18.83 -16.53 10.44
C ALA A 367 19.33 -17.97 10.11
N GLY A 368 20.52 -18.08 9.52
CA GLY A 368 21.16 -19.38 9.26
C GLY A 368 20.81 -20.01 7.90
N LYS A 369 20.54 -21.32 7.85
CA LYS A 369 20.47 -22.07 6.58
C LYS A 369 19.32 -21.62 5.67
N VAL A 370 18.14 -21.39 6.24
CA VAL A 370 16.93 -21.00 5.50
C VAL A 370 17.11 -19.64 4.81
N ASP A 371 17.72 -18.67 5.50
CA ASP A 371 18.02 -17.35 4.93
C ASP A 371 18.97 -17.46 3.72
N ARG A 372 19.99 -18.34 3.80
CA ARG A 372 20.89 -18.61 2.67
C ARG A 372 20.17 -19.31 1.51
N GLU A 373 19.33 -20.32 1.79
CA GLU A 373 18.54 -21.01 0.76
C GLU A 373 17.64 -20.04 -0.02
N PHE A 374 17.03 -19.08 0.69
CA PHE A 374 16.24 -18.03 0.07
C PHE A 374 17.09 -17.05 -0.74
N ALA A 375 18.24 -16.61 -0.21
CA ALA A 375 19.17 -15.74 -0.92
C ALA A 375 19.71 -16.37 -2.21
N ASP A 376 20.04 -17.67 -2.18
CA ASP A 376 20.48 -18.43 -3.37
C ASP A 376 19.41 -18.42 -4.47
N MET A 377 18.14 -18.64 -4.11
CA MET A 377 17.02 -18.63 -5.06
C MET A 377 16.77 -17.23 -5.63
N LEU A 378 16.94 -16.18 -4.83
CA LEU A 378 16.86 -14.79 -5.30
C LEU A 378 17.99 -14.47 -6.29
N GLU A 379 19.23 -14.89 -6.01
CA GLU A 379 20.36 -14.67 -6.91
C GLU A 379 20.23 -15.45 -8.22
N ALA A 380 19.61 -16.63 -8.16
CA ALA A 380 19.34 -17.48 -9.31
C ALA A 380 18.11 -17.04 -10.14
N ASP A 381 17.44 -15.94 -9.77
CA ASP A 381 16.24 -15.40 -10.45
C ASP A 381 15.06 -16.39 -10.49
N VAL A 382 14.93 -17.22 -9.45
CA VAL A 382 13.83 -18.19 -9.31
C VAL A 382 12.48 -17.48 -9.10
N PHE A 383 12.47 -16.33 -8.43
CA PHE A 383 11.26 -15.55 -8.19
C PHE A 383 10.94 -14.61 -9.35
N VAL A 384 9.78 -14.80 -9.98
CA VAL A 384 9.35 -14.06 -11.17
C VAL A 384 8.19 -13.12 -10.82
N ASP A 385 8.45 -11.81 -10.91
CA ASP A 385 7.46 -10.76 -10.73
C ASP A 385 6.61 -10.59 -12.00
N LEU A 386 5.40 -11.16 -11.98
CA LEU A 386 4.46 -11.08 -13.10
C LEU A 386 3.94 -9.67 -13.35
N TYR A 387 3.81 -8.84 -12.30
CA TYR A 387 3.38 -7.45 -12.49
C TYR A 387 4.37 -6.69 -13.38
N ARG A 388 5.67 -6.90 -13.18
CA ARG A 388 6.72 -6.34 -14.05
C ARG A 388 6.61 -6.86 -15.48
N ILE A 389 6.44 -8.17 -15.66
CA ILE A 389 6.29 -8.78 -16.99
C ILE A 389 5.08 -8.19 -17.72
N VAL A 390 3.91 -8.17 -17.08
CA VAL A 390 2.67 -7.62 -17.66
C VAL A 390 2.83 -6.14 -17.96
N ARG A 391 3.35 -5.34 -17.01
CA ARG A 391 3.47 -3.90 -17.19
C ARG A 391 4.39 -3.54 -18.34
N HIS A 392 5.46 -4.29 -18.55
CA HIS A 392 6.42 -4.01 -19.62
C HIS A 392 6.12 -4.76 -20.92
N GLY A 393 5.44 -5.89 -20.86
CA GLY A 393 5.09 -6.72 -22.01
C GLY A 393 3.77 -6.36 -22.66
N LEU A 394 2.87 -5.65 -21.97
CA LEU A 394 1.54 -5.33 -22.46
C LEU A 394 1.19 -3.85 -22.31
N MET A 395 0.53 -3.32 -23.33
CA MET A 395 -0.29 -2.12 -23.24
C MET A 395 -1.74 -2.57 -23.03
N LEU A 396 -2.26 -2.40 -21.82
CA LEU A 396 -3.60 -2.87 -21.44
C LEU A 396 -4.57 -1.70 -21.49
N GLY A 397 -5.72 -1.90 -22.15
CA GLY A 397 -6.81 -0.93 -22.25
C GLY A 397 -7.61 -0.79 -20.95
N GLU A 398 -6.93 -0.80 -19.81
CA GLU A 398 -7.47 -0.63 -18.47
C GLU A 398 -6.80 0.57 -17.78
N ARG A 399 -7.38 1.06 -16.68
CA ARG A 399 -6.80 2.16 -15.90
C ARG A 399 -5.53 1.73 -15.16
N SER A 400 -5.50 0.49 -14.68
CA SER A 400 -4.42 -0.09 -13.90
C SER A 400 -4.06 -1.49 -14.38
N TYR A 401 -2.94 -1.99 -13.85
CA TYR A 401 -2.43 -3.33 -14.08
C TYR A 401 -2.61 -4.17 -12.81
N SER A 402 -3.75 -4.05 -12.11
CA SER A 402 -4.03 -4.96 -11.00
C SER A 402 -4.34 -6.36 -11.54
N ILE A 403 -4.05 -7.40 -10.74
CA ILE A 403 -4.24 -8.80 -11.14
C ILE A 403 -5.67 -9.06 -11.66
N LYS A 404 -6.69 -8.53 -10.96
CA LYS A 404 -8.11 -8.58 -11.35
C LYS A 404 -8.39 -8.05 -12.77
N LYS A 405 -7.67 -7.02 -13.22
CA LYS A 405 -7.84 -6.47 -14.57
C LYS A 405 -7.14 -7.33 -15.63
N VAL A 406 -6.02 -7.96 -15.27
CA VAL A 406 -5.25 -8.85 -16.13
C VAL A 406 -5.95 -10.21 -16.30
N GLU A 407 -6.58 -10.73 -15.26
CA GLU A 407 -7.38 -11.97 -15.28
C GLU A 407 -8.44 -11.99 -16.39
N LYS A 408 -9.03 -10.82 -16.69
CA LYS A 408 -10.02 -10.67 -17.76
C LYS A 408 -9.46 -11.01 -19.15
N LEU A 409 -8.14 -10.92 -19.34
CA LEU A 409 -7.45 -11.39 -20.55
C LEU A 409 -7.45 -12.91 -20.66
N CYS A 410 -7.44 -13.60 -19.52
CA CYS A 410 -7.37 -15.05 -19.41
C CYS A 410 -8.75 -15.72 -19.51
N GLY A 411 -9.82 -14.92 -19.64
CA GLY A 411 -11.21 -15.42 -19.59
C GLY A 411 -11.68 -15.77 -18.18
N VAL A 412 -10.91 -15.39 -17.15
CA VAL A 412 -11.32 -15.52 -15.75
C VAL A 412 -12.21 -14.34 -15.40
N SER A 413 -13.43 -14.62 -14.94
CA SER A 413 -14.37 -13.63 -14.43
C SER A 413 -14.70 -13.99 -12.98
N ARG A 414 -14.35 -13.11 -12.04
CA ARG A 414 -14.80 -13.21 -10.65
C ARG A 414 -16.23 -12.70 -10.56
N GLU A 415 -17.14 -13.44 -9.91
CA GLU A 415 -18.54 -13.02 -9.74
C GLU A 415 -18.71 -11.83 -8.77
N GLU A 416 -17.65 -11.42 -8.06
CA GLU A 416 -17.68 -10.40 -7.01
C GLU A 416 -16.59 -9.32 -7.19
N ASP A 417 -16.68 -8.51 -8.25
CA ASP A 417 -15.78 -7.36 -8.41
C ASP A 417 -16.18 -6.18 -7.47
N ASP A 418 -17.45 -6.10 -7.02
CA ASP A 418 -17.98 -4.94 -6.27
C ASP A 418 -18.05 -5.12 -4.72
N LEU A 419 -18.08 -6.36 -4.22
CA LEU A 419 -18.17 -6.65 -2.78
C LEU A 419 -16.80 -6.81 -2.09
N ALA A 420 -15.76 -7.18 -2.84
CA ALA A 420 -14.41 -7.38 -2.31
C ALA A 420 -13.72 -6.07 -1.91
N ASP A 421 -14.03 -4.94 -2.55
CA ASP A 421 -13.51 -3.63 -2.14
C ASP A 421 -14.05 -3.19 -0.77
N ALA A 422 -15.23 -3.70 -0.36
CA ALA A 422 -15.83 -3.42 0.94
C ALA A 422 -15.28 -4.29 2.08
N GLN A 423 -14.60 -5.41 1.77
CA GLN A 423 -14.02 -6.32 2.75
C GLN A 423 -12.61 -6.77 2.32
N SER A 424 -11.64 -5.86 2.37
CA SER A 424 -10.22 -6.24 2.26
C SER A 424 -9.89 -7.41 3.20
N SER A 425 -8.99 -8.30 2.79
CA SER A 425 -8.53 -9.44 3.60
C SER A 425 -8.07 -9.02 5.00
N VAL A 426 -7.46 -7.84 5.11
CA VAL A 426 -7.12 -7.15 6.38
C VAL A 426 -8.34 -6.95 7.29
N GLY A 427 -9.46 -6.49 6.74
CA GLY A 427 -10.71 -6.29 7.47
C GLY A 427 -11.35 -7.60 7.94
N LEU A 428 -11.33 -8.62 7.09
CA LEU A 428 -11.78 -9.98 7.44
C LEU A 428 -10.93 -10.57 8.57
N TYR A 429 -9.61 -10.43 8.48
CA TYR A 429 -8.69 -10.91 9.52
C TYR A 429 -8.82 -10.12 10.83
N HIS A 430 -9.02 -8.80 10.76
CA HIS A 430 -9.35 -7.99 11.92
C HIS A 430 -10.60 -8.52 12.64
N ARG A 431 -11.68 -8.75 11.89
CA ARG A 431 -12.94 -9.30 12.42
C ARG A 431 -12.71 -10.69 13.02
N PHE A 432 -11.88 -11.53 12.40
CA PHE A 432 -11.49 -12.83 12.94
C PHE A 432 -10.77 -12.67 14.29
N ARG A 433 -9.84 -11.73 14.43
CA ARG A 433 -9.14 -11.48 15.72
C ARG A 433 -10.10 -10.99 16.80
N CYS A 434 -11.08 -10.17 16.47
CA CYS A 434 -12.06 -9.62 17.42
C CYS A 434 -13.19 -10.60 17.79
N SER A 435 -13.53 -11.55 16.92
CA SER A 435 -14.62 -12.48 17.16
C SER A 435 -14.25 -13.58 18.16
N THR A 436 -15.15 -13.87 19.09
CA THR A 436 -15.10 -15.01 20.02
C THR A 436 -15.96 -16.19 19.56
N VAL A 437 -16.75 -16.03 18.49
CA VAL A 437 -17.70 -17.02 17.98
C VAL A 437 -16.97 -17.98 17.03
N LYS A 438 -16.92 -19.27 17.36
CA LYS A 438 -16.15 -20.27 16.62
C LYS A 438 -16.58 -20.40 15.16
N GLU A 439 -17.88 -20.45 14.90
CA GLU A 439 -18.45 -20.59 13.56
C GLU A 439 -18.14 -19.38 12.68
N GLU A 440 -18.19 -18.17 13.25
CA GLU A 440 -17.83 -16.94 12.54
C GLU A 440 -16.34 -16.92 12.19
N ARG A 441 -15.47 -17.24 13.17
CA ARG A 441 -14.02 -17.32 12.96
C ARG A 441 -13.68 -18.31 11.85
N SER A 442 -14.29 -19.49 11.85
CA SER A 442 -14.07 -20.50 10.82
C SER A 442 -14.48 -19.99 9.43
N LYS A 443 -15.66 -19.37 9.32
CA LYS A 443 -16.13 -18.80 8.04
C LYS A 443 -15.18 -17.72 7.53
N LEU A 444 -14.72 -16.82 8.40
CA LEU A 444 -13.79 -15.75 8.02
C LEU A 444 -12.47 -16.31 7.49
N LEU A 445 -11.88 -17.31 8.16
CA LEU A 445 -10.64 -17.93 7.68
C LEU A 445 -10.85 -18.66 6.34
N THR A 446 -11.96 -19.38 6.18
CA THR A 446 -12.31 -20.02 4.89
C THR A 446 -12.44 -18.98 3.78
N THR A 447 -13.17 -17.89 4.00
CA THR A 447 -13.30 -16.81 3.00
C THR A 447 -11.94 -16.22 2.61
N ILE A 448 -11.04 -16.02 3.57
CA ILE A 448 -9.68 -15.52 3.30
C ILE A 448 -8.86 -16.55 2.50
N ALA A 449 -8.89 -17.83 2.89
CA ALA A 449 -8.21 -18.90 2.15
C ALA A 449 -8.74 -19.05 0.72
N ASP A 450 -10.05 -18.94 0.52
CA ASP A 450 -10.69 -19.02 -0.79
C ASP A 450 -10.22 -17.88 -1.71
N TYR A 451 -10.11 -16.67 -1.15
CA TYR A 451 -9.60 -15.50 -1.85
C TYR A 451 -8.14 -15.67 -2.28
N ASN A 452 -7.26 -16.03 -1.33
CA ASN A 452 -5.83 -16.23 -1.60
C ASN A 452 -5.55 -17.43 -2.54
N ARG A 453 -6.35 -18.50 -2.45
CA ARG A 453 -6.33 -19.61 -3.41
C ARG A 453 -6.71 -19.16 -4.82
N GLN A 454 -7.75 -18.34 -4.94
CA GLN A 454 -8.15 -17.78 -6.23
C GLN A 454 -7.05 -16.90 -6.82
N ASP A 455 -6.33 -16.14 -6.00
CA ASP A 455 -5.18 -15.34 -6.45
C ASP A 455 -4.05 -16.24 -6.97
N CYS A 456 -3.69 -17.32 -6.26
CA CYS A 456 -2.72 -18.32 -6.74
C CYS A 456 -3.12 -18.95 -8.08
N TYR A 457 -4.39 -19.34 -8.23
CA TYR A 457 -4.89 -19.89 -9.51
C TYR A 457 -4.86 -18.84 -10.63
N SER A 458 -5.15 -17.58 -10.31
CA SER A 458 -5.07 -16.48 -11.26
C SER A 458 -3.65 -16.26 -11.78
N LEU A 459 -2.63 -16.42 -10.92
CA LEU A 459 -1.23 -16.38 -11.37
C LEU A 459 -0.92 -17.48 -12.40
N SER A 460 -1.42 -18.70 -12.18
CA SER A 460 -1.26 -19.80 -13.14
C SER A 460 -1.91 -19.49 -14.48
N ASP A 461 -3.16 -19.03 -14.45
CA ASP A 461 -3.90 -18.69 -15.67
C ASP A 461 -3.24 -17.54 -16.44
N ILE A 462 -2.71 -16.54 -15.72
CA ILE A 462 -1.95 -15.42 -16.29
C ILE A 462 -0.66 -15.91 -16.94
N VAL A 463 0.12 -16.78 -16.28
CA VAL A 463 1.36 -17.32 -16.85
C VAL A 463 1.09 -18.09 -18.13
N ASP A 464 0.09 -18.95 -18.13
CA ASP A 464 -0.30 -19.72 -19.32
C ASP A 464 -0.74 -18.80 -20.47
N TRP A 465 -1.51 -17.77 -20.15
CA TRP A 465 -1.93 -16.77 -21.13
C TRP A 465 -0.73 -15.99 -21.69
N LEU A 466 0.19 -15.54 -20.83
CA LEU A 466 1.39 -14.79 -21.25
C LEU A 466 2.31 -15.64 -22.11
N ARG A 467 2.49 -16.93 -21.81
CA ARG A 467 3.29 -17.87 -22.62
C ARG A 467 2.68 -18.09 -24.02
N LYS A 468 1.35 -18.14 -24.11
CA LYS A 468 0.64 -18.20 -25.41
C LYS A 468 0.90 -16.95 -26.24
N GLU A 469 0.80 -15.75 -25.64
CA GLU A 469 1.10 -14.50 -26.35
C GLU A 469 2.59 -14.37 -26.70
N GLN A 470 3.50 -14.79 -25.81
CA GLN A 470 4.94 -14.86 -26.06
C GLN A 470 5.24 -15.73 -27.30
N SER A 471 4.63 -16.91 -27.38
CA SER A 471 4.78 -17.84 -28.51
C SER A 471 4.20 -17.28 -29.81
N LYS A 472 2.99 -16.70 -29.75
CA LYS A 472 2.30 -16.10 -30.89
C LYS A 472 3.07 -14.94 -31.51
N GLU A 473 3.65 -14.07 -30.67
CA GLU A 473 4.47 -12.94 -31.10
C GLU A 473 5.93 -13.33 -31.37
N LYS A 474 6.28 -14.61 -31.23
CA LYS A 474 7.62 -15.17 -31.44
C LYS A 474 8.70 -14.48 -30.60
N ILE A 475 8.34 -14.09 -29.37
CA ILE A 475 9.26 -13.47 -28.42
C ILE A 475 10.04 -14.59 -27.72
N GLN A 476 11.36 -14.58 -27.85
CA GLN A 476 12.21 -15.55 -27.18
C GLN A 476 12.45 -15.17 -25.71
N TYR A 477 12.47 -16.18 -24.83
CA TYR A 477 12.91 -16.00 -23.46
C TYR A 477 14.42 -15.69 -23.42
N ILE A 478 14.79 -14.68 -22.64
CA ILE A 478 16.19 -14.31 -22.40
C ILE A 478 16.52 -14.65 -20.94
N PRO A 479 17.37 -15.66 -20.69
CA PRO A 479 17.81 -16.01 -19.34
C PRO A 479 18.49 -14.84 -18.63
N TRP A 480 18.20 -14.68 -17.33
CA TRP A 480 18.83 -13.67 -16.48
C TRP A 480 20.37 -13.69 -16.52
N LYS A 481 20.95 -14.90 -16.55
CA LYS A 481 22.40 -15.08 -16.59
C LYS A 481 23.04 -14.41 -17.81
N ILE A 482 22.39 -14.45 -18.97
CA ILE A 482 22.91 -13.82 -20.19
C ILE A 482 22.99 -12.30 -20.00
N GLN A 483 21.92 -11.69 -19.50
CA GLN A 483 21.91 -10.24 -19.23
C GLN A 483 22.93 -9.83 -18.17
N LYS A 484 23.12 -10.62 -17.11
CA LYS A 484 24.15 -10.36 -16.08
C LYS A 484 25.56 -10.42 -16.67
N LEU A 485 25.83 -11.43 -17.51
CA LEU A 485 27.14 -11.62 -18.15
C LEU A 485 27.42 -10.56 -19.23
N GLU A 486 26.41 -10.16 -20.00
CA GLU A 486 26.50 -9.02 -20.94
C GLU A 486 26.76 -7.71 -20.21
N ALA A 487 26.08 -7.46 -19.08
CA ALA A 487 26.33 -6.29 -18.24
C ALA A 487 27.73 -6.29 -17.61
N GLU A 488 28.32 -7.47 -17.43
CA GLU A 488 29.71 -7.68 -16.99
C GLU A 488 30.73 -7.63 -18.15
N GLY A 489 30.29 -7.44 -19.41
CA GLY A 489 31.14 -7.18 -20.57
C GLY A 489 31.64 -8.41 -21.32
N LEU A 490 31.02 -9.57 -21.16
CA LEU A 490 31.36 -10.81 -21.86
C LEU A 490 30.78 -10.85 -23.28
N SER A 491 31.51 -11.42 -24.25
CA SER A 491 31.05 -11.58 -25.63
C SER A 491 30.04 -12.73 -25.77
N GLU A 492 29.23 -12.71 -26.83
CA GLU A 492 28.26 -13.79 -27.15
C GLU A 492 28.94 -15.18 -27.19
N GLU A 493 30.14 -15.28 -27.77
CA GLU A 493 30.93 -16.53 -27.82
C GLU A 493 31.34 -17.03 -26.42
N GLN A 494 31.64 -16.11 -25.49
CA GLN A 494 31.99 -16.45 -24.11
C GLN A 494 30.76 -16.89 -23.30
N ILE A 495 29.59 -16.33 -23.59
CA ILE A 495 28.32 -16.69 -22.97
C ILE A 495 27.86 -18.09 -23.42
N ASP A 496 28.01 -18.41 -24.71
CA ASP A 496 27.68 -19.73 -25.25
C ASP A 496 28.56 -20.85 -24.65
N LEU A 497 29.87 -20.58 -24.47
CA LEU A 497 30.79 -21.54 -23.84
C LEU A 497 30.35 -21.90 -22.40
N LEU A 498 29.84 -20.92 -21.65
CA LEU A 498 29.41 -21.08 -20.25
C LEU A 498 28.08 -21.85 -20.10
N ASN A 499 27.29 -21.97 -21.18
CA ASN A 499 25.98 -22.63 -21.19
C ASN A 499 26.02 -24.09 -21.68
N THR A 500 27.22 -24.64 -21.96
CA THR A 500 27.38 -26.05 -22.36
C THR A 500 26.97 -27.01 -21.22
N PRO A 501 26.04 -27.96 -21.43
CA PRO A 501 25.59 -28.88 -20.36
C PRO A 501 26.73 -29.80 -19.89
N GLY A 502 27.12 -29.73 -18.61
CA GLY A 502 28.06 -30.67 -17.99
C GLY A 502 29.13 -30.12 -17.05
N ALA A 503 29.29 -28.79 -16.92
CA ALA A 503 30.32 -28.21 -16.05
C ALA A 503 29.74 -27.72 -14.70
N CYS A 504 29.92 -28.52 -13.64
CA CYS A 504 29.52 -28.17 -12.28
C CYS A 504 30.36 -27.00 -11.71
N GLY A 505 29.68 -26.02 -11.10
CA GLY A 505 30.15 -25.22 -9.95
C GLY A 505 31.48 -24.45 -10.07
N GLY A 506 31.45 -23.23 -10.59
CA GLY A 506 32.56 -22.27 -10.51
C GLY A 506 32.18 -20.88 -11.04
N SER A 507 32.89 -19.83 -10.61
CA SER A 507 32.66 -18.45 -11.10
C SER A 507 32.98 -18.33 -12.60
N PRO A 508 32.32 -17.42 -13.35
CA PRO A 508 32.50 -17.28 -14.80
C PRO A 508 33.96 -17.09 -15.22
N HIS A 509 34.71 -16.25 -14.50
CA HIS A 509 36.13 -16.00 -14.74
C HIS A 509 37.02 -17.24 -14.59
N ARG A 510 36.66 -18.18 -13.70
CA ARG A 510 37.42 -19.40 -13.49
C ARG A 510 37.22 -20.39 -14.65
N ARG A 511 36.00 -20.49 -15.18
CA ARG A 511 35.69 -21.36 -16.32
C ARG A 511 36.31 -20.87 -17.63
N ILE A 512 36.37 -19.55 -17.83
CA ILE A 512 37.06 -18.97 -19.00
C ILE A 512 38.57 -19.26 -18.92
N ALA A 513 39.17 -19.14 -17.74
CA ALA A 513 40.57 -19.49 -17.53
C ALA A 513 40.84 -21.00 -17.71
N ASP A 514 39.94 -21.87 -17.26
CA ASP A 514 40.08 -23.32 -17.45
C ASP A 514 39.85 -23.75 -18.91
N ALA A 515 39.05 -23.02 -19.69
CA ALA A 515 38.82 -23.27 -21.12
C ALA A 515 40.00 -22.81 -22.00
N GLU A 516 40.71 -21.73 -21.64
CA GLU A 516 41.94 -21.32 -22.33
C GLU A 516 43.12 -22.28 -22.09
N VAL A 517 43.05 -23.13 -21.05
CA VAL A 517 44.06 -24.17 -20.77
C VAL A 517 43.79 -25.48 -21.54
N ILE A 518 42.61 -25.61 -22.16
CA ILE A 518 42.21 -26.76 -22.98
C ILE A 518 42.01 -26.28 -24.43
N VAL A 519 43.09 -25.80 -25.06
CA VAL A 519 43.22 -25.68 -26.53
C VAL A 519 44.59 -26.18 -26.96
#